data_AF-A0A7G2IQJ8-F1
#
_entry.id   AF-A0A7G2IQJ8-F1
#
_cell.length_a   1.000
_cell.length_b   1.000
_cell.length_c   1.000
_cell.angle_alpha   90.00
_cell.angle_beta   90.00
_cell.angle_gamma   90.00
#
_symmetry.space_group_name_H-M   'P 1'
#
loop_
_entity.id
_entity.type
_entity.pdbx_description
1 polymer ?
#
loop_
_entity_poly.entity_id
_entity_poly.type
_entity_poly.pdbx_seq_one_letter_code
_entity_poly.pdbx_strand_id
1 'polypeptide(L)'
;MGKSGAGKSSLCNALFQGEVTSVSDVEACTRDVLRFRLRNGNHSLMIVDLPGVGESEQRDEEYTALYRRILPELDLVLWVIKADDRALSVDEHFYRKVMLAYQYRVLFVVNQVDKAEPCHEWCTTDSTPSPAQQLTIETKRIAMQQLFLPHHPVCVVSARTGWGVETLVDTMMHSLPDRATSPLTTQLHGRLCTEPVKKQARERFGHAVDEMIGNVESSSFLPAPVRAVIRTVREAVVTVARAVWDWIFF
;
A
#
# COMPACT_ATOMS: atom_id res chain seq x y z
N MET A 1 -8.03 -1.70 -4.49
CA MET A 1 -9.23 -2.54 -4.73
C MET A 1 -10.20 -2.45 -3.57
N GLY A 2 -11.45 -2.88 -3.76
CA GLY A 2 -12.52 -2.83 -2.75
C GLY A 2 -13.86 -2.43 -3.35
N LYS A 3 -14.96 -2.71 -2.63
CA LYS A 3 -16.33 -2.40 -3.06
C LYS A 3 -16.53 -0.93 -3.45
N SER A 4 -17.57 -0.67 -4.24
CA SER A 4 -17.98 0.70 -4.57
C SER A 4 -18.30 1.50 -3.29
N GLY A 5 -17.91 2.78 -3.29
CA GLY A 5 -18.06 3.67 -2.14
C GLY A 5 -17.19 3.36 -0.92
N ALA A 6 -16.26 2.37 -0.96
CA ALA A 6 -15.35 2.08 0.16
C ALA A 6 -14.35 3.22 0.48
N GLY A 7 -14.30 4.26 -0.36
CA GLY A 7 -13.42 5.42 -0.19
C GLY A 7 -12.02 5.21 -0.78
N LYS A 8 -11.90 4.41 -1.85
CA LYS A 8 -10.63 4.16 -2.58
C LYS A 8 -10.02 5.48 -3.09
N SER A 9 -10.82 6.29 -3.80
CA SER A 9 -10.38 7.57 -4.35
C SER A 9 -10.04 8.58 -3.25
N SER A 10 -10.86 8.66 -2.19
CA SER A 10 -10.57 9.51 -1.02
C SER A 10 -9.25 9.11 -0.34
N LEU A 11 -8.98 7.81 -0.19
CA LEU A 11 -7.74 7.31 0.37
C LEU A 11 -6.54 7.64 -0.52
N CYS A 12 -6.70 7.50 -1.84
CA CYS A 12 -5.69 7.87 -2.82
C CYS A 12 -5.31 9.35 -2.71
N ASN A 13 -6.30 10.24 -2.68
CA ASN A 13 -6.10 11.69 -2.52
C ASN A 13 -5.53 12.05 -1.14
N ALA A 14 -5.82 11.27 -0.09
CA ALA A 14 -5.23 11.48 1.22
C ALA A 14 -3.74 11.11 1.27
N LEU A 15 -3.33 10.10 0.49
CA LEU A 15 -1.98 9.55 0.44
C LEU A 15 -1.03 10.31 -0.48
N PHE A 16 -1.47 10.69 -1.68
CA PHE A 16 -0.58 11.14 -2.75
C PHE A 16 -0.76 12.60 -3.13
N GLN A 17 0.31 13.22 -3.64
CA GLN A 17 0.28 14.57 -4.22
C GLN A 17 -0.34 14.54 -5.62
N GLY A 18 -1.10 15.58 -5.96
CA GLY A 18 -1.80 15.73 -7.24
C GLY A 18 -3.22 15.14 -7.23
N GLU A 19 -4.10 15.67 -8.08
CA GLU A 19 -5.44 15.11 -8.28
C GLU A 19 -5.31 13.80 -9.06
N VAL A 20 -5.07 12.69 -8.35
CA VAL A 20 -4.98 11.36 -8.98
C VAL A 20 -6.33 10.92 -9.53
N THR A 21 -7.42 11.41 -8.92
CA THR A 21 -8.78 11.05 -9.32
C THR A 21 -9.70 12.27 -9.20
N SER A 22 -10.36 12.65 -10.29
CA SER A 22 -11.62 13.37 -10.19
C SER A 22 -12.54 12.48 -9.34
N VAL A 23 -13.00 12.98 -8.20
CA VAL A 23 -14.03 12.30 -7.40
C VAL A 23 -15.31 12.32 -8.25
N SER A 24 -15.44 11.34 -9.14
CA SER A 24 -16.68 11.10 -9.86
C SER A 24 -17.58 10.32 -8.92
N ASP A 25 -18.41 11.03 -8.17
CA ASP A 25 -19.54 10.47 -7.45
C ASP A 25 -20.68 10.05 -8.43
N VAL A 26 -20.40 9.86 -9.73
CA VAL A 26 -21.45 9.71 -10.77
C VAL A 26 -21.33 8.46 -11.65
N GLU A 27 -20.20 7.74 -11.70
CA GLU A 27 -20.13 6.52 -12.51
C GLU A 27 -19.80 5.27 -11.70
N ALA A 28 -20.86 4.60 -11.26
CA ALA A 28 -20.79 3.19 -10.89
C ALA A 28 -20.44 2.37 -12.15
N CYS A 29 -19.37 1.57 -12.07
CA CYS A 29 -18.84 0.59 -13.03
C CYS A 29 -17.55 1.01 -13.77
N THR A 30 -16.42 1.10 -13.08
CA THR A 30 -15.11 1.07 -13.74
C THR A 30 -14.83 -0.36 -14.24
N ARG A 31 -15.31 -0.68 -15.44
CA ARG A 31 -15.13 -2.02 -16.06
C ARG A 31 -13.70 -2.25 -16.57
N ASP A 32 -12.99 -1.16 -16.84
CA ASP A 32 -11.62 -1.17 -17.34
C ASP A 32 -10.61 -0.89 -16.22
N VAL A 33 -9.40 -1.41 -16.38
CA VAL A 33 -8.30 -1.14 -15.46
C VAL A 33 -7.80 0.28 -15.70
N LEU A 34 -8.02 1.17 -14.74
CA LEU A 34 -7.51 2.53 -14.83
C LEU A 34 -6.09 2.57 -14.27
N ARG A 35 -5.16 3.13 -15.04
CA ARG A 35 -3.76 3.32 -14.64
C ARG A 35 -3.46 4.81 -14.55
N PHE A 36 -3.21 5.31 -13.36
CA PHE A 36 -2.81 6.68 -13.10
C PHE A 36 -1.31 6.71 -12.81
N ARG A 37 -0.56 7.51 -13.56
CA ARG A 37 0.88 7.65 -13.37
C ARG A 37 1.19 8.98 -12.72
N LEU A 38 1.60 8.93 -11.46
CA LEU A 38 2.16 10.09 -10.77
C LEU A 38 3.65 10.19 -11.10
N ARG A 39 4.12 11.40 -11.40
CA ARG A 39 5.52 11.66 -11.76
C ARG A 39 6.09 12.76 -10.87
N ASN A 40 7.27 12.51 -10.32
CA ASN A 40 8.10 13.53 -9.68
C ASN A 40 9.54 13.36 -10.20
N GLY A 41 10.01 14.31 -11.01
CA GLY A 41 11.27 14.20 -11.74
C GLY A 41 11.30 12.94 -12.64
N ASN A 42 12.32 12.11 -12.46
CA ASN A 42 12.50 10.84 -13.19
C ASN A 42 11.79 9.64 -12.54
N HIS A 43 11.15 9.85 -11.39
CA HIS A 43 10.50 8.79 -10.63
C HIS A 43 8.99 8.79 -10.91
N SER A 44 8.40 7.60 -10.99
CA SER A 44 6.97 7.49 -11.19
C SER A 44 6.35 6.38 -10.36
N LEU A 45 5.21 6.68 -9.75
CA LEU A 45 4.32 5.71 -9.12
C LEU A 45 3.15 5.43 -10.08
N MET A 46 2.78 4.17 -10.22
CA MET A 46 1.59 3.77 -10.96
C MET A 46 0.53 3.31 -9.97
N ILE A 47 -0.60 3.99 -9.98
CA ILE A 47 -1.79 3.60 -9.23
C ILE A 47 -2.72 2.89 -10.21
N VAL A 48 -3.07 1.66 -9.88
CA VAL A 48 -3.96 0.83 -10.69
C VAL A 48 -5.28 0.68 -9.95
N ASP A 49 -6.35 1.29 -10.46
CA ASP A 49 -7.70 1.02 -9.98
C ASP A 49 -8.25 -0.20 -10.71
N LEU A 50 -8.56 -1.22 -9.92
CA LEU A 50 -9.11 -2.48 -10.41
C LEU A 50 -10.62 -2.47 -10.16
N PRO A 51 -11.42 -3.04 -11.09
CA PRO A 51 -12.87 -3.11 -10.96
C PRO A 51 -13.30 -3.66 -9.59
N GLY A 52 -14.42 -3.14 -9.06
CA GLY A 52 -14.96 -3.59 -7.77
C GLY A 52 -15.21 -5.10 -7.75
N VAL A 53 -14.89 -5.74 -6.63
CA VAL A 53 -15.18 -7.16 -6.40
C VAL A 53 -16.69 -7.33 -6.14
N GLY A 54 -17.31 -8.33 -6.77
CA GLY A 54 -18.66 -8.77 -6.39
C GLY A 54 -19.85 -8.15 -7.12
N GLU A 55 -19.65 -7.51 -8.28
CA GLU A 55 -20.76 -6.87 -9.01
C GLU A 55 -21.61 -7.86 -9.85
N SER A 56 -21.08 -9.04 -10.23
CA SER A 56 -21.88 -10.14 -10.82
C SER A 56 -21.11 -11.47 -10.90
N GLU A 57 -21.70 -12.59 -10.44
CA GLU A 57 -21.10 -13.93 -10.45
C GLU A 57 -20.70 -14.45 -11.85
N GLN A 58 -21.48 -14.12 -12.90
CA GLN A 58 -21.19 -14.55 -14.28
C GLN A 58 -19.90 -13.93 -14.86
N ARG A 59 -19.35 -12.88 -14.24
CA ARG A 59 -18.15 -12.17 -14.73
C ARG A 59 -16.91 -12.46 -13.89
N ASP A 60 -17.02 -13.29 -12.85
CA ASP A 60 -15.92 -13.62 -11.96
C ASP A 60 -14.77 -14.33 -12.69
N GLU A 61 -15.04 -15.11 -13.73
CA GLU A 61 -13.99 -15.79 -14.51
C GLU A 61 -13.17 -14.81 -15.35
N GLU A 62 -13.83 -13.86 -16.04
CA GLU A 62 -13.17 -12.81 -16.82
C GLU A 62 -12.33 -11.91 -15.91
N TYR A 63 -12.89 -11.48 -14.77
CA TYR A 63 -12.15 -10.73 -13.78
C TYR A 63 -10.98 -11.54 -13.22
N THR A 64 -11.16 -12.82 -12.89
CA THR A 64 -10.07 -13.66 -12.41
C THR A 64 -8.91 -13.71 -13.41
N ALA A 65 -9.18 -13.83 -14.70
CA ALA A 65 -8.16 -13.80 -15.75
C ALA A 65 -7.45 -12.44 -15.83
N LEU A 66 -8.19 -11.34 -15.74
CA LEU A 66 -7.65 -9.97 -15.68
C LEU A 66 -6.72 -9.79 -14.48
N TYR A 67 -7.18 -10.18 -13.28
CA TYR A 67 -6.41 -10.08 -12.04
C TYR A 67 -5.13 -10.91 -12.10
N ARG A 68 -5.18 -12.14 -12.63
CA ARG A 68 -3.99 -12.99 -12.82
C ARG A 68 -2.92 -12.36 -13.72
N ARG A 69 -3.32 -11.53 -14.69
CA ARG A 69 -2.37 -10.81 -15.56
C ARG A 69 -1.74 -9.62 -14.85
N ILE A 70 -2.50 -8.90 -14.03
CA ILE A 70 -2.08 -7.62 -13.45
C ILE A 70 -1.37 -7.80 -12.11
N LEU A 71 -1.84 -8.68 -11.23
CA LEU A 71 -1.29 -8.89 -9.89
C LEU A 71 0.22 -9.17 -9.85
N PRO A 72 0.81 -9.94 -10.81
CA PRO A 72 2.25 -10.11 -10.87
C PRO A 72 3.05 -8.80 -11.04
N GLU A 73 2.47 -7.80 -11.71
CA GLU A 73 3.10 -6.49 -11.97
C GLU A 73 3.01 -5.54 -10.76
N LEU A 74 2.11 -5.79 -9.81
CA LEU A 74 1.88 -4.89 -8.68
C LEU A 74 2.86 -5.16 -7.54
N ASP A 75 3.50 -4.12 -7.01
CA ASP A 75 4.35 -4.23 -5.83
C ASP A 75 3.55 -4.34 -4.51
N LEU A 76 2.37 -3.68 -4.43
CA LEU A 76 1.46 -3.73 -3.29
C LEU A 76 0.02 -3.49 -3.75
N VAL A 77 -0.94 -4.12 -3.07
CA VAL A 77 -2.38 -3.94 -3.30
C VAL A 77 -3.05 -3.52 -2.00
N LEU A 78 -3.67 -2.33 -2.00
CA LEU A 78 -4.51 -1.87 -0.91
C LEU A 78 -5.93 -2.42 -1.09
N TRP A 79 -6.38 -3.29 -0.18
CA TRP A 79 -7.76 -3.76 -0.10
C TRP A 79 -8.56 -2.90 0.86
N VAL A 80 -9.40 -2.01 0.32
CA VAL A 80 -10.18 -1.06 1.12
C VAL A 80 -11.54 -1.65 1.49
N ILE A 81 -11.81 -1.77 2.79
CA ILE A 81 -13.07 -2.25 3.38
C ILE A 81 -13.67 -1.12 4.23
N LYS A 82 -14.99 -0.93 4.23
CA LYS A 82 -15.61 0.07 5.12
C LYS A 82 -15.68 -0.45 6.55
N ALA A 83 -15.52 0.46 7.52
CA ALA A 83 -15.65 0.14 8.94
C ALA A 83 -17.04 -0.44 9.30
N ASP A 84 -18.09 0.06 8.64
CA ASP A 84 -19.49 -0.32 8.86
C ASP A 84 -19.98 -1.49 8.00
N ASP A 85 -19.17 -1.99 7.05
CA ASP A 85 -19.58 -3.09 6.17
C ASP A 85 -19.72 -4.39 6.98
N ARG A 86 -20.89 -5.03 6.89
CA ARG A 86 -21.19 -6.31 7.55
C ARG A 86 -21.18 -7.49 6.57
N ALA A 87 -21.27 -7.23 5.27
CA ALA A 87 -21.51 -8.25 4.25
C ALA A 87 -20.22 -8.60 3.49
N LEU A 88 -19.29 -9.29 4.16
CA LEU A 88 -17.95 -9.56 3.62
C LEU A 88 -17.78 -10.91 2.93
N SER A 89 -18.85 -11.70 2.82
CA SER A 89 -18.79 -13.04 2.20
C SER A 89 -18.24 -13.01 0.77
N VAL A 90 -18.60 -11.99 0.00
CA VAL A 90 -18.14 -11.82 -1.38
C VAL A 90 -16.65 -11.45 -1.44
N ASP A 91 -16.20 -10.54 -0.55
CA ASP A 91 -14.79 -10.20 -0.43
C ASP A 91 -13.96 -11.41 0.00
N GLU A 92 -14.45 -12.17 0.99
CA GLU A 92 -13.80 -13.38 1.49
C GLU A 92 -13.69 -14.45 0.40
N HIS A 93 -14.78 -14.73 -0.31
CA HIS A 93 -14.78 -15.69 -1.40
C HIS A 93 -13.74 -15.31 -2.47
N PHE A 94 -13.74 -14.06 -2.90
CA PHE A 94 -12.81 -13.58 -3.90
C PHE A 94 -11.35 -13.58 -3.41
N TYR A 95 -11.12 -13.18 -2.15
CA TYR A 95 -9.79 -13.22 -1.55
C TYR A 95 -9.21 -14.63 -1.57
N ARG A 96 -10.00 -15.61 -1.10
CA ARG A 96 -9.59 -17.02 -1.06
C ARG A 96 -9.37 -17.61 -2.45
N LYS A 97 -10.20 -17.22 -3.43
CA LYS A 97 -10.15 -17.75 -4.80
C LYS A 97 -9.02 -17.17 -5.66
N VAL A 98 -8.76 -15.86 -5.54
CA VAL A 98 -7.89 -15.12 -6.49
C VAL A 98 -6.66 -14.55 -5.81
N MET A 99 -6.81 -13.97 -4.62
CA MET A 99 -5.77 -13.17 -3.98
C MET A 99 -4.86 -13.96 -3.05
N LEU A 100 -5.26 -15.16 -2.63
CA LEU A 100 -4.48 -15.99 -1.70
C LEU A 100 -3.05 -16.28 -2.19
N ALA A 101 -2.85 -16.47 -3.49
CA ALA A 101 -1.53 -16.65 -4.10
C ALA A 101 -0.63 -15.39 -4.02
N TYR A 102 -1.24 -14.22 -3.80
CA TYR A 102 -0.59 -12.92 -3.72
C TYR A 102 -0.76 -12.27 -2.34
N GLN A 103 -1.14 -13.03 -1.31
CA GLN A 103 -1.47 -12.50 0.03
C GLN A 103 -0.35 -11.64 0.64
N TYR A 104 0.91 -11.92 0.32
CA TYR A 104 2.08 -11.15 0.77
C TYR A 104 2.17 -9.76 0.13
N ARG A 105 1.36 -9.45 -0.88
CA ARG A 105 1.23 -8.12 -1.49
C ARG A 105 -0.08 -7.43 -1.11
N VAL A 106 -0.92 -8.05 -0.29
CA VAL A 106 -2.25 -7.50 0.06
C VAL A 106 -2.19 -6.85 1.43
N LEU A 107 -2.44 -5.55 1.48
CA LEU A 107 -2.61 -4.79 2.71
C LEU A 107 -4.08 -4.41 2.87
N PHE A 108 -4.73 -4.93 3.91
CA PHE A 108 -6.11 -4.58 4.22
C PHE A 108 -6.18 -3.24 4.93
N VAL A 109 -7.10 -2.38 4.45
CA VAL A 109 -7.33 -1.03 4.99
C VAL A 109 -8.80 -0.89 5.31
N VAL A 110 -9.12 -0.87 6.60
CA VAL A 110 -10.47 -0.53 7.09
C VAL A 110 -10.59 0.98 7.08
N ASN A 111 -11.37 1.52 6.16
CA ASN A 111 -11.57 2.95 5.94
C ASN A 111 -12.91 3.42 6.51
N GLN A 112 -13.11 4.74 6.57
CA GLN A 112 -14.32 5.40 7.08
C GLN A 112 -14.59 5.10 8.56
N VAL A 113 -13.53 4.92 9.36
CA VAL A 113 -13.67 4.68 10.81
C VAL A 113 -14.29 5.85 11.56
N ASP A 114 -14.32 7.04 10.95
CA ASP A 114 -15.08 8.20 11.43
C ASP A 114 -16.60 7.97 11.45
N LYS A 115 -17.08 6.94 10.77
CA LYS A 115 -18.48 6.50 10.77
C LYS A 115 -18.70 5.24 11.61
N ALA A 116 -17.68 4.73 12.32
CA ALA A 116 -17.85 3.58 13.20
C ALA A 116 -18.79 3.95 14.36
N GLU A 117 -19.66 3.01 14.74
CA GLU A 117 -20.61 3.24 15.83
C GLU A 117 -19.90 3.33 17.20
N PRO A 118 -20.32 4.24 18.09
CA PRO A 118 -21.32 5.30 17.89
C PRO A 118 -20.78 6.45 17.02
N CYS A 119 -21.36 6.65 15.83
CA CYS A 119 -20.79 7.54 14.81
C CYS A 119 -20.79 9.03 15.21
N HIS A 120 -21.69 9.44 16.08
CA HIS A 120 -21.85 10.82 16.55
C HIS A 120 -20.82 11.23 17.60
N GLU A 121 -20.06 10.30 18.16
CA GLU A 121 -19.06 10.58 19.19
C GLU A 121 -17.68 10.93 18.64
N TRP A 122 -17.52 10.95 17.30
CA TRP A 122 -16.24 11.31 16.70
C TRP A 122 -15.77 12.70 17.14
N CYS A 123 -14.55 12.79 17.65
CA CYS A 123 -13.97 14.06 18.06
C CYS A 123 -13.58 14.87 16.81
N THR A 124 -14.39 15.87 16.48
CA THR A 124 -14.17 16.72 15.29
C THR A 124 -13.00 17.68 15.46
N THR A 125 -12.70 18.14 16.68
CA THR A 125 -11.60 19.05 16.97
C THR A 125 -10.25 18.39 16.77
N ASP A 126 -10.08 17.17 17.30
CA ASP A 126 -8.81 16.45 17.23
C ASP A 126 -8.76 15.45 16.07
N SER A 127 -9.87 15.29 15.34
CA SER A 127 -10.01 14.27 14.30
C SER A 127 -9.68 12.87 14.78
N THR A 128 -10.19 12.49 15.95
CA THR A 128 -9.92 11.19 16.60
C THR A 128 -11.21 10.45 17.00
N PRO A 129 -11.17 9.10 17.08
CA PRO A 129 -12.31 8.31 17.56
C PRO A 129 -12.49 8.42 19.07
N SER A 130 -13.75 8.41 19.52
CA SER A 130 -14.09 8.27 20.95
C SER A 130 -13.64 6.91 21.51
N PRO A 131 -13.51 6.76 22.84
CA PRO A 131 -13.20 5.46 23.44
C PRO A 131 -14.18 4.35 23.04
N ALA A 132 -15.47 4.66 22.87
CA ALA A 132 -16.47 3.70 22.41
C ALA A 132 -16.25 3.32 20.94
N GLN A 133 -15.96 4.30 20.07
CA GLN A 133 -15.62 4.03 18.67
C GLN A 133 -14.35 3.20 18.54
N GLN A 134 -13.33 3.45 19.38
CA GLN A 134 -12.09 2.67 19.39
C GLN A 134 -12.36 1.18 19.63
N LEU A 135 -13.27 0.83 20.54
CA LEU A 135 -13.67 -0.56 20.78
C LEU A 135 -14.32 -1.19 19.54
N THR A 136 -15.20 -0.46 18.85
CA THR A 136 -15.85 -0.91 17.60
C THR A 136 -14.84 -1.11 16.48
N ILE A 137 -13.94 -0.13 16.28
CA ILE A 137 -12.87 -0.18 15.28
C ILE A 137 -11.96 -1.38 15.55
N GLU A 138 -11.59 -1.60 16.81
CA GLU A 138 -10.74 -2.70 17.22
C GLU A 138 -11.41 -4.06 17.01
N THR A 139 -12.69 -4.18 17.37
CA THR A 139 -13.50 -5.38 17.11
C THR A 139 -13.54 -5.69 15.61
N LYS A 140 -13.76 -4.66 14.78
CA LYS A 140 -13.74 -4.79 13.31
C LYS A 140 -12.36 -5.24 12.81
N ARG A 141 -11.28 -4.66 13.33
CA ARG A 141 -9.89 -5.00 12.98
C ARG A 141 -9.60 -6.48 13.29
N ILE A 142 -9.94 -6.94 14.49
CA ILE A 142 -9.79 -8.34 14.91
C ILE A 142 -10.62 -9.27 14.01
N ALA A 143 -11.87 -8.91 13.72
CA ALA A 143 -12.71 -9.69 12.81
C ALA A 143 -12.07 -9.82 11.41
N MET A 144 -11.42 -8.76 10.89
CA MET A 144 -10.73 -8.82 9.59
C MET A 144 -9.51 -9.74 9.64
N GLN A 145 -8.75 -9.68 10.72
CA GLN A 145 -7.61 -10.56 10.93
C GLN A 145 -8.03 -12.03 10.96
N GLN A 146 -9.13 -12.35 11.65
CA GLN A 146 -9.64 -13.72 11.73
C GLN A 146 -10.24 -14.21 10.42
N LEU A 147 -10.95 -13.33 9.70
CA LEU A 147 -11.65 -13.70 8.46
C LEU A 147 -10.68 -13.93 7.29
N PHE A 148 -9.71 -13.04 7.11
CA PHE A 148 -8.81 -13.06 5.95
C PHE A 148 -7.43 -13.64 6.24
N LEU A 149 -7.03 -13.78 7.51
CA LEU A 149 -5.69 -14.22 7.92
C LEU A 149 -4.58 -13.50 7.13
N PRO A 150 -4.57 -12.16 7.12
CA PRO A 150 -3.69 -11.39 6.24
C PRO A 150 -2.22 -11.53 6.64
N HIS A 151 -1.34 -11.47 5.64
CA HIS A 151 0.10 -11.49 5.88
C HIS A 151 0.60 -10.21 6.56
N HIS A 152 0.00 -9.06 6.22
CA HIS A 152 0.33 -7.75 6.77
C HIS A 152 -0.68 -7.33 7.85
N PRO A 153 -0.30 -6.43 8.78
CA PRO A 153 -1.24 -5.84 9.74
C PRO A 153 -2.43 -5.18 9.04
N VAL A 154 -3.63 -5.31 9.62
CA VAL A 154 -4.81 -4.60 9.13
C VAL A 154 -4.74 -3.14 9.59
N CYS A 155 -4.67 -2.21 8.64
CA CYS A 155 -4.69 -0.78 8.93
C CYS A 155 -6.12 -0.28 9.13
N VAL A 156 -6.30 0.67 10.04
CA VAL A 156 -7.57 1.35 10.31
C VAL A 156 -7.37 2.84 10.06
N VAL A 157 -8.20 3.44 9.21
CA VAL A 157 -8.02 4.84 8.77
C VAL A 157 -9.36 5.55 8.57
N SER A 158 -9.32 6.87 8.68
CA SER A 158 -10.31 7.73 8.04
C SER A 158 -9.59 8.57 6.99
N ALA A 159 -9.78 8.22 5.71
CA ALA A 159 -9.25 9.03 4.61
C ALA A 159 -9.82 10.47 4.62
N ARG A 160 -11.05 10.65 5.15
CA ARG A 160 -11.72 11.96 5.22
C ARG A 160 -11.04 12.89 6.22
N THR A 161 -10.73 12.39 7.41
CA THR A 161 -10.14 13.21 8.48
C THR A 161 -8.62 13.17 8.50
N GLY A 162 -8.00 12.20 7.80
CA GLY A 162 -6.58 11.94 7.84
C GLY A 162 -6.14 11.04 9.01
N TRP A 163 -7.05 10.66 9.90
CA TRP A 163 -6.74 9.81 11.05
C TRP A 163 -6.21 8.44 10.60
N GLY A 164 -5.09 8.01 11.19
CA GLY A 164 -4.45 6.72 10.90
C GLY A 164 -3.70 6.64 9.56
N VAL A 165 -3.73 7.69 8.72
CA VAL A 165 -3.07 7.67 7.41
C VAL A 165 -1.55 7.60 7.52
N GLU A 166 -0.95 8.24 8.53
CA GLU A 166 0.50 8.11 8.79
C GLU A 166 0.89 6.68 9.15
N THR A 167 0.12 6.01 10.01
CA THR A 167 0.33 4.61 10.36
C THR A 167 0.16 3.68 9.16
N LEU A 168 -0.79 4.01 8.26
CA LEU A 168 -0.94 3.29 6.99
C LEU A 168 0.31 3.47 6.12
N VAL A 169 0.86 4.69 5.99
CA VAL A 169 2.09 4.93 5.23
C VAL A 169 3.25 4.12 5.81
N ASP A 170 3.44 4.12 7.12
CA ASP A 170 4.48 3.31 7.77
C ASP A 170 4.30 1.81 7.45
N THR A 171 3.07 1.30 7.53
CA THR A 171 2.78 -0.09 7.18
C THR A 171 3.03 -0.38 5.70
N MET A 172 2.63 0.52 4.79
CA MET A 172 2.93 0.41 3.36
C MET A 172 4.42 0.37 3.09
N MET A 173 5.18 1.23 3.77
CA MET A 173 6.63 1.27 3.64
C MET A 173 7.26 -0.04 4.08
N HIS A 174 6.72 -0.71 5.11
CA HIS A 174 7.14 -2.03 5.55
C HIS A 174 6.74 -3.16 4.58
N SER A 175 5.54 -3.09 4.00
CA SER A 175 4.98 -4.12 3.11
C SER A 175 5.50 -4.08 1.67
N LEU A 176 6.08 -2.96 1.22
CA LEU A 176 6.63 -2.81 -0.12
C LEU A 176 8.00 -3.47 -0.29
N PRO A 177 8.36 -3.92 -1.50
CA PRO A 177 9.73 -4.29 -1.82
C PRO A 177 10.64 -3.06 -1.73
N ASP A 178 11.89 -3.26 -1.37
CA ASP A 178 12.84 -2.18 -1.06
C ASP A 178 12.96 -1.15 -2.19
N ARG A 179 13.02 -1.63 -3.45
CA ARG A 179 13.09 -0.81 -4.67
C ARG A 179 11.92 0.17 -4.86
N ALA A 180 10.76 -0.11 -4.25
CA ALA A 180 9.53 0.67 -4.46
C ALA A 180 9.33 1.78 -3.40
N THR A 181 10.07 1.72 -2.30
CA THR A 181 9.87 2.63 -1.15
C THR A 181 10.31 4.07 -1.43
N SER A 182 11.41 4.27 -2.16
CA SER A 182 11.87 5.62 -2.52
C SER A 182 10.94 6.32 -3.52
N PRO A 183 10.53 5.67 -4.65
CA PRO A 183 9.51 6.23 -5.53
C PRO A 183 8.21 6.57 -4.81
N LEU A 184 7.72 5.70 -3.91
CA LEU A 184 6.52 6.00 -3.11
C LEU A 184 6.70 7.31 -2.33
N THR A 185 7.81 7.43 -1.59
CA THR A 185 8.07 8.57 -0.70
C THR A 185 8.05 9.91 -1.44
N THR A 186 8.52 9.94 -2.70
CA THR A 186 8.49 11.17 -3.54
C THR A 186 7.09 11.60 -3.97
N GLN A 187 6.11 10.71 -3.91
CA GLN A 187 4.72 10.97 -4.34
C GLN A 187 3.76 11.17 -3.17
N LEU A 188 4.18 10.84 -1.95
CA LEU A 188 3.34 11.02 -0.77
C LEU A 188 3.03 12.50 -0.54
N HIS A 189 1.81 12.80 -0.08
CA HIS A 189 1.43 14.14 0.35
C HIS A 189 2.48 14.69 1.32
N GLY A 190 2.90 15.95 1.16
CA GLY A 190 4.07 16.50 1.89
C GLY A 190 4.03 16.26 3.41
N ARG A 191 2.84 16.38 4.02
CA ARG A 191 2.60 16.08 5.44
C ARG A 191 2.94 14.64 5.87
N LEU A 192 2.84 13.68 4.96
CA LEU A 192 3.12 12.25 5.20
C LEU A 192 4.58 11.89 4.91
N CYS A 193 5.34 12.76 4.25
CA CYS A 193 6.76 12.58 3.96
C CYS A 193 7.60 13.02 5.17
N THR A 194 7.39 12.34 6.30
CA THR A 194 8.08 12.63 7.56
C THR A 194 9.53 12.12 7.53
N GLU A 195 10.39 12.66 8.40
CA GLU A 195 11.79 12.21 8.49
C GLU A 195 11.96 10.71 8.79
N PRO A 196 11.14 10.07 9.65
CA PRO A 196 11.16 8.62 9.79
C PRO A 196 10.90 7.88 8.47
N VAL A 197 9.92 8.31 7.68
CA VAL A 197 9.58 7.71 6.39
C VAL A 197 10.74 7.88 5.40
N LYS A 198 11.34 9.08 5.31
CA LYS A 198 12.51 9.32 4.46
C LYS A 198 13.72 8.49 4.88
N LYS A 199 14.00 8.40 6.18
CA LYS A 199 15.08 7.57 6.72
C LYS A 199 14.90 6.11 6.33
N GLN A 200 13.69 5.57 6.51
CA GLN A 200 13.36 4.21 6.11
C GLN A 200 13.55 4.01 4.59
N ALA A 201 13.04 4.92 3.77
CA ALA A 201 13.20 4.86 2.32
C ALA A 201 14.67 4.85 1.89
N ARG A 202 15.52 5.66 2.54
CA ARG A 202 16.97 5.72 2.30
C ARG A 202 17.67 4.42 2.70
N GLU A 203 17.33 3.86 3.85
CA GLU A 203 17.90 2.59 4.31
C GLU A 203 17.57 1.45 3.35
N ARG A 204 16.29 1.36 2.94
CA ARG A 204 15.79 0.35 2.00
C ARG A 204 16.34 0.54 0.59
N PHE A 205 16.53 1.78 0.13
CA PHE A 205 17.27 2.04 -1.12
C PHE A 205 18.68 1.45 -1.09
N GLY A 206 19.41 1.65 0.00
CA GLY A 206 20.73 1.05 0.17
C GLY A 206 20.69 -0.49 0.11
N HIS A 207 19.67 -1.12 0.69
CA HIS A 207 19.49 -2.58 0.61
C HIS A 207 19.16 -3.05 -0.81
N ALA A 208 18.31 -2.33 -1.54
CA ALA A 208 18.01 -2.64 -2.94
C ALA A 208 19.26 -2.56 -3.85
N VAL A 209 20.12 -1.55 -3.63
CA VAL A 209 21.41 -1.42 -4.32
C VAL A 209 22.34 -2.57 -3.94
N ASP A 210 22.40 -2.92 -2.66
CA ASP A 210 23.20 -4.02 -2.14
C ASP A 210 22.80 -5.36 -2.78
N GLU A 211 21.50 -5.65 -2.87
CA GLU A 211 20.94 -6.86 -3.50
C GLU A 211 21.26 -6.92 -5.00
N MET A 212 21.11 -5.79 -5.71
CA MET A 212 21.41 -5.70 -7.14
C MET A 212 22.88 -6.03 -7.43
N ILE A 213 23.80 -5.55 -6.59
CA ILE A 213 25.24 -5.86 -6.69
C ILE A 213 25.49 -7.33 -6.32
N GLY A 214 24.84 -7.83 -5.26
CA GLY A 214 25.02 -9.21 -4.78
C GLY A 214 24.58 -10.28 -5.77
N ASN A 215 23.56 -10.01 -6.59
CA ASN A 215 23.11 -10.90 -7.67
C ASN A 215 24.14 -11.06 -8.80
N VAL A 216 25.18 -10.23 -8.87
CA VAL A 216 26.30 -10.36 -9.81
C VAL A 216 27.37 -11.35 -9.27
N GLU A 217 27.42 -11.58 -7.96
CA GLU A 217 28.40 -12.47 -7.31
C GLU A 217 27.98 -13.94 -7.30
N SER A 218 26.68 -14.25 -7.44
CA SER A 218 26.18 -15.64 -7.47
C SER A 218 26.64 -16.41 -8.72
N SER A 219 27.28 -15.72 -9.67
CA SER A 219 28.05 -16.31 -10.76
C SER A 219 29.56 -16.11 -10.58
N SER A 220 30.26 -16.79 -9.65
CA SER A 220 31.66 -17.27 -9.85
C SER A 220 32.41 -17.82 -8.62
N PHE A 221 33.35 -18.74 -8.94
CA PHE A 221 34.39 -19.35 -8.11
C PHE A 221 35.49 -18.35 -7.67
N LEU A 222 35.20 -17.42 -6.75
CA LEU A 222 36.19 -16.42 -6.31
C LEU A 222 36.96 -16.82 -5.02
N PRO A 223 38.31 -16.66 -5.00
CA PRO A 223 39.13 -16.83 -3.79
C PRO A 223 38.74 -15.89 -2.65
N ALA A 224 38.92 -16.34 -1.40
CA ALA A 224 38.61 -15.59 -0.18
C ALA A 224 39.13 -14.13 -0.12
N PRO A 225 40.38 -13.80 -0.50
CA PRO A 225 40.85 -12.42 -0.45
C PRO A 225 40.13 -11.51 -1.43
N VAL A 226 39.75 -12.02 -2.61
CA VAL A 226 38.99 -11.27 -3.62
C VAL A 226 37.58 -10.97 -3.10
N ARG A 227 36.95 -11.94 -2.42
CA ARG A 227 35.64 -11.76 -1.79
C ARG A 227 35.64 -10.68 -0.71
N ALA A 228 36.69 -10.60 0.10
CA ALA A 228 36.80 -9.57 1.14
C ALA A 228 36.90 -8.16 0.56
N VAL A 229 37.66 -7.99 -0.53
CA VAL A 229 37.77 -6.70 -1.24
C VAL A 229 36.42 -6.32 -1.85
N ILE A 230 35.75 -7.25 -2.54
CA ILE A 230 34.43 -6.99 -3.14
C ILE A 230 33.41 -6.57 -2.08
N ARG A 231 33.37 -7.26 -0.93
CA ARG A 231 32.48 -6.88 0.19
C ARG A 231 32.75 -5.46 0.69
N THR A 232 34.01 -5.06 0.80
CA THR A 232 34.39 -3.71 1.25
C THR A 232 33.96 -2.64 0.24
N VAL A 233 34.15 -2.92 -1.06
CA VAL A 233 33.69 -2.03 -2.13
C VAL A 233 32.16 -1.92 -2.12
N ARG A 234 31.45 -3.05 -1.93
CA ARG A 234 29.99 -3.10 -1.81
C ARG A 234 29.48 -2.24 -0.66
N GLU A 235 30.05 -2.39 0.53
CA GLU A 235 29.70 -1.58 1.71
C GLU A 235 29.93 -0.08 1.45
N ALA A 236 31.03 0.28 0.77
CA ALA A 236 31.31 1.66 0.39
C ALA A 236 30.27 2.21 -0.62
N VAL A 237 29.92 1.42 -1.65
CA VAL A 237 28.91 1.80 -2.65
C VAL A 237 27.54 1.99 -2.00
N VAL A 238 27.12 1.08 -1.11
CA VAL A 238 25.85 1.20 -0.38
C VAL A 238 25.83 2.45 0.51
N THR A 239 26.95 2.75 1.17
CA THR A 239 27.09 3.96 1.99
C THR A 239 26.95 5.23 1.15
N VAL A 240 27.65 5.29 0.01
CA VAL A 240 27.54 6.41 -0.93
C VAL A 240 26.13 6.53 -1.48
N ALA A 241 25.50 5.41 -1.89
CA ALA A 241 24.14 5.38 -2.41
C ALA A 241 23.13 5.96 -1.40
N ARG A 242 23.26 5.60 -0.12
CA ARG A 242 22.44 6.18 0.96
C ARG A 242 22.71 7.68 1.14
N ALA A 243 23.98 8.11 1.06
CA ALA A 243 24.35 9.51 1.23
C ALA A 243 23.83 10.43 0.11
N VAL A 244 23.77 9.93 -1.13
CA VAL A 244 23.25 10.69 -2.28
C VAL A 244 21.74 10.54 -2.49
N TRP A 245 21.06 9.76 -1.65
CA TRP A 245 19.63 9.46 -1.82
C TRP A 245 18.76 10.71 -1.88
N ASP A 246 19.00 11.69 -1.00
CA ASP A 246 18.21 12.93 -1.01
C ASP A 246 18.34 13.63 -2.37
N TRP A 247 19.55 13.78 -2.92
CA TRP A 247 19.79 14.41 -4.23
C TRP A 247 19.15 13.66 -5.41
N ILE A 248 18.94 12.34 -5.29
CA ILE A 248 18.31 11.53 -6.34
C ILE A 248 16.79 11.71 -6.36
N PHE A 249 16.19 11.95 -5.19
CA PHE A 249 14.73 11.88 -5.00
C PHE A 249 14.09 13.22 -4.58
N PHE A 250 14.88 14.23 -4.20
CA PHE A 250 14.47 15.57 -3.73
C PHE A 250 15.45 16.66 -4.18
#